data_AF-A0A482Y402-F1
#
_entry.id   AF-A0A482Y402-F1
#
_cell.length_a   1.000
_cell.length_b   1.000
_cell.length_c   1.000
_cell.angle_alpha   90.00
_cell.angle_beta   90.00
_cell.angle_gamma   90.00
#
_symmetry.space_group_name_H-M   'P 1'
#
loop_
_entity.id
_entity.type
_entity.pdbx_description
1 polymer ?
#
loop_
_entity_poly.entity_id
_entity_poly.type
_entity_poly.pdbx_seq_one_letter_code
_entity_poly.pdbx_strand_id
1 'polypeptide(L)'
;MASIELPDPESDGSTSVERAIATRESRRAFAGTPIDIDDVAPLLWTAQGRTHVRDGVELRAAPSAGATSPLTVGLEIGPNGSEKNHIREL
;
A
#
# COMPACT_ATOMS: atom_id res chain seq x y z
N MET A 1 -5.69 19.01 10.84
CA MET A 1 -5.19 18.30 9.63
C MET A 1 -6.40 17.76 8.90
N ALA A 2 -6.45 17.92 7.57
CA ALA A 2 -7.52 17.33 6.77
C ALA A 2 -7.23 15.83 6.56
N SER A 3 -8.26 14.99 6.65
CA SER A 3 -8.19 13.59 6.23
C SER A 3 -8.36 13.48 4.72
N ILE A 4 -7.74 12.47 4.14
CA ILE A 4 -7.95 12.06 2.75
C ILE A 4 -8.63 10.70 2.80
N GLU A 5 -9.81 10.60 2.20
CA GLU A 5 -10.49 9.31 2.04
C GLU A 5 -9.77 8.49 0.97
N LEU A 6 -9.50 7.23 1.29
CA LEU A 6 -8.92 6.28 0.35
C LEU A 6 -10.05 5.42 -0.25
N PRO A 7 -9.93 5.03 -1.53
CA PRO A 7 -10.86 4.06 -2.11
C PRO A 7 -10.79 2.73 -1.36
N ASP A 8 -11.90 2.01 -1.38
CA ASP A 8 -11.95 0.67 -0.78
C ASP A 8 -10.96 -0.26 -1.50
N PRO A 9 -10.19 -1.08 -0.76
CA PRO A 9 -9.21 -1.97 -1.36
C PRO A 9 -9.91 -3.13 -2.08
N GLU A 10 -9.53 -3.35 -3.34
CA GLU A 10 -9.90 -4.53 -4.11
C GLU A 10 -9.18 -5.77 -3.56
N SER A 11 -9.95 -6.80 -3.18
CA SER A 11 -9.41 -8.05 -2.62
C SER A 11 -9.29 -9.20 -3.64
N ASP A 12 -9.80 -9.00 -4.86
CA ASP A 12 -9.77 -9.99 -5.95
C ASP A 12 -8.74 -9.60 -7.02
N GLY A 13 -7.46 -9.82 -6.71
CA GLY A 13 -6.35 -9.54 -7.60
C GLY A 13 -6.12 -10.65 -8.65
N SER A 14 -5.71 -10.27 -9.87
CA SER A 14 -5.44 -11.22 -10.96
C SER A 14 -4.12 -12.00 -10.81
N THR A 15 -3.27 -11.65 -9.85
CA THR A 15 -1.95 -12.27 -9.63
C THR A 15 -2.02 -13.28 -8.48
N SER A 16 -1.69 -14.54 -8.77
CA SER A 16 -1.61 -15.57 -7.72
C SER A 16 -0.43 -15.31 -6.76
N VAL A 17 -0.55 -15.81 -5.54
CA VAL A 17 0.50 -15.69 -4.52
C VAL A 17 1.82 -16.34 -4.98
N GLU A 18 1.75 -17.50 -5.64
CA GLU A 18 2.91 -18.21 -6.16
C GLU A 18 3.63 -17.40 -7.23
N ARG A 19 2.87 -16.77 -8.15
CA ARG A 19 3.43 -15.90 -9.18
C ARG A 19 4.08 -14.68 -8.54
N ALA A 20 3.40 -14.02 -7.59
CA ALA A 20 3.92 -12.85 -6.90
C ALA A 20 5.26 -13.17 -6.21
N ILE A 21 5.35 -14.31 -5.50
CA ILE A 21 6.59 -14.77 -4.84
C ILE A 21 7.68 -15.07 -5.87
N ALA A 22 7.36 -15.80 -6.95
CA ALA A 22 8.33 -16.20 -7.96
C ALA A 22 8.95 -15.01 -8.71
N THR A 23 8.18 -13.94 -8.92
CA THR A 23 8.63 -12.74 -9.64
C THR A 23 9.06 -11.59 -8.72
N ARG A 24 9.09 -11.80 -7.40
CA ARG A 24 9.40 -10.74 -6.42
C ARG A 24 10.86 -10.31 -6.54
N GLU A 25 11.06 -9.03 -6.77
CA GLU A 25 12.38 -8.41 -6.91
C GLU A 25 12.41 -7.04 -6.20
N SER A 26 13.58 -6.65 -5.70
CA SER A 26 13.81 -5.28 -5.21
C SER A 26 14.16 -4.35 -6.36
N ARG A 27 13.17 -3.62 -6.88
CA ARG A 27 13.37 -2.60 -7.93
C ARG A 27 13.75 -1.25 -7.32
N ARG A 28 14.74 -0.57 -7.91
CA ARG A 28 15.26 0.74 -7.44
C ARG A 28 15.24 1.84 -8.52
N ALA A 29 14.72 1.52 -9.69
CA ALA A 29 14.41 2.47 -10.74
C ALA A 29 12.88 2.57 -10.86
N PHE A 30 12.34 3.77 -10.79
CA PHE A 30 10.91 4.04 -10.77
C PHE A 30 10.51 4.89 -11.98
N ALA A 31 9.25 4.78 -12.41
CA ALA A 31 8.74 5.64 -13.46
C ALA A 31 8.67 7.09 -12.97
N GLY A 32 8.81 8.05 -13.89
CA GLY A 32 8.54 9.46 -13.61
C GLY A 32 7.05 9.78 -13.44
N THR A 33 6.18 8.87 -13.90
CA THR A 33 4.74 8.91 -13.66
C THR A 33 4.45 8.55 -12.21
N PRO A 34 3.73 9.42 -11.48
CA PRO A 34 3.37 9.12 -10.10
C PRO A 34 2.35 7.99 -9.99
N ILE A 35 2.32 7.35 -8.82
CA ILE A 35 1.36 6.30 -8.47
C ILE A 35 -0.03 6.90 -8.21
N ASP A 36 -1.07 6.22 -8.68
CA ASP A 36 -2.45 6.66 -8.47
C ASP A 36 -2.93 6.36 -7.04
N ILE A 37 -3.88 7.12 -6.53
CA ILE A 37 -4.48 6.88 -5.21
C ILE A 37 -5.20 5.52 -5.17
N ASP A 38 -5.76 5.10 -6.30
CA ASP A 38 -6.40 3.79 -6.47
C ASP A 38 -5.39 2.63 -6.32
N ASP A 39 -4.11 2.86 -6.64
CA ASP A 39 -3.03 1.88 -6.42
C ASP A 39 -2.42 1.98 -5.02
N VAL A 40 -2.37 3.19 -4.45
CA VAL A 40 -1.84 3.43 -3.10
C VAL A 40 -2.71 2.79 -2.02
N ALA A 41 -4.03 2.86 -2.15
CA ALA A 41 -4.95 2.36 -1.13
C ALA A 41 -4.81 0.83 -0.89
N PRO A 42 -4.80 -0.04 -1.92
CA PRO A 42 -4.48 -1.46 -1.76
C PRO A 42 -3.10 -1.71 -1.16
N LEU A 43 -2.07 -0.91 -1.49
CA LEU A 43 -0.73 -1.06 -0.89
C LEU A 43 -0.73 -0.78 0.62
N LEU A 44 -1.42 0.26 1.07
CA LEU A 44 -1.56 0.57 2.49
C LEU A 44 -2.39 -0.49 3.21
N TRP A 45 -3.47 -0.97 2.58
CA TRP A 45 -4.31 -2.00 3.15
C TRP A 45 -3.58 -3.36 3.25
N THR A 46 -2.85 -3.77 2.22
CA THR A 46 -2.06 -5.02 2.27
C THR A 46 -0.94 -4.96 3.31
N ALA A 47 -0.40 -3.76 3.60
CA ALA A 47 0.64 -3.59 4.61
C ALA A 47 0.10 -3.68 6.07
N GLN A 48 -0.95 -2.94 6.42
CA GLN A 48 -1.52 -2.89 7.79
C GLN A 48 -3.03 -2.60 7.84
N GLY A 49 -3.74 -2.80 6.73
CA GLY A 49 -5.19 -2.63 6.64
C GLY A 49 -5.97 -3.61 7.52
N ARG A 50 -7.21 -3.25 7.87
CA ARG A 50 -8.11 -4.11 8.63
C ARG A 50 -8.69 -5.18 7.71
N THR A 51 -8.74 -6.43 8.17
CA THR A 51 -9.28 -7.55 7.37
C THR A 51 -10.60 -8.06 7.92
N HIS A 52 -10.67 -8.31 9.22
CA HIS A 52 -11.88 -8.79 9.88
C HIS A 52 -11.83 -8.55 11.39
N VAL A 53 -12.95 -8.81 12.07
CA VAL A 53 -13.05 -8.79 13.52
C VAL A 53 -13.23 -10.22 14.03
N ARG A 54 -12.50 -10.58 15.08
CA ARG A 54 -12.65 -11.86 15.77
C ARG A 54 -12.60 -11.64 17.28
N ASP A 55 -13.60 -12.16 18.00
CA ASP A 55 -13.71 -12.05 19.46
C ASP A 55 -13.62 -10.59 19.97
N GLY A 56 -14.18 -9.63 19.21
CA GLY A 56 -14.14 -8.20 19.51
C GLY A 56 -12.80 -7.51 19.20
N VAL A 57 -11.83 -8.23 18.64
CA VAL A 57 -10.51 -7.69 18.25
C VAL A 57 -10.46 -7.47 16.75
N GLU A 58 -10.08 -6.27 16.33
CA GLU A 58 -9.81 -5.96 14.92
C GLU A 58 -8.47 -6.56 14.49
N LEU A 59 -8.48 -7.31 13.39
CA LEU A 59 -7.29 -7.96 12.85
C LEU A 59 -6.78 -7.22 11.63
N ARG A 60 -5.46 -7.26 11.46
CA ARG A 60 -4.72 -6.59 10.38
C ARG A 60 -4.31 -7.58 9.30
N ALA A 61 -4.02 -7.08 8.11
CA ALA A 61 -3.47 -7.87 7.01
C ALA A 61 -2.14 -8.53 7.40
N ALA A 62 -1.30 -7.82 8.16
CA ALA A 62 -0.10 -8.38 8.76
C ALA A 62 -0.39 -8.94 10.17
N PRO A 63 0.05 -10.18 10.50
CA PRO A 63 -0.11 -10.72 11.84
C PRO A 63 0.82 -10.04 12.85
N SER A 64 0.40 -10.01 14.12
CA SER A 64 1.20 -9.51 15.23
C SER A 64 0.99 -10.35 16.49
N ALA A 65 2.04 -10.49 17.31
CA ALA A 65 1.97 -11.24 18.55
C ALA A 65 0.92 -10.63 19.49
N GLY A 66 -0.03 -11.46 19.93
CA GLY A 66 -1.13 -11.03 20.79
C GLY A 66 -2.11 -10.04 20.14
N ALA A 67 -2.14 -9.92 18.81
CA ALA A 67 -2.96 -8.94 18.08
C ALA A 67 -2.71 -7.46 18.49
N THR A 68 -1.50 -7.17 18.98
CA THR A 68 -1.14 -5.85 19.52
C THR A 68 -0.94 -4.77 18.45
N SER A 69 -0.74 -5.16 17.18
CA SER A 69 -0.53 -4.26 16.04
C SER A 69 0.48 -3.13 16.32
N PRO A 70 1.73 -3.43 16.73
CA PRO A 70 2.68 -2.42 17.21
C PRO A 70 3.31 -1.58 16.09
N LEU A 71 3.13 -1.97 14.83
CA LEU A 71 3.71 -1.29 13.67
C LEU A 71 2.68 -0.37 13.01
N THR A 72 3.15 0.81 12.61
CA THR A 72 2.38 1.79 11.84
C THR A 72 2.99 1.95 10.46
N VAL A 73 2.15 2.14 9.45
CA VAL A 73 2.57 2.46 8.08
C VAL A 73 2.37 3.96 7.86
N GLY A 74 3.45 4.65 7.47
CA GLY A 74 3.41 6.02 6.99
C GLY A 74 3.66 6.05 5.49
N LEU A 75 2.94 6.93 4.78
CA LEU A 75 3.21 7.28 3.39
C LEU A 75 3.84 8.66 3.36
N GLU A 76 5.09 8.75 2.93
CA GLU A 76 5.76 10.01 2.67
C GLU A 76 5.58 10.41 1.21
N ILE A 77 5.19 11.66 0.99
CA ILE A 77 4.99 12.23 -0.34
C ILE A 77 6.07 13.29 -0.55
N GLY A 78 6.86 13.11 -1.61
CA GLY A 78 7.93 14.04 -1.96
C GLY A 78 7.41 15.43 -2.36
N PRO A 79 8.30 16.44 -2.41
CA PRO A 79 7.96 17.77 -2.91
C PRO A 79 7.35 17.68 -4.32
N ASN A 80 6.26 18.43 -4.56
CA ASN A 80 5.43 18.43 -5.78
C ASN A 80 4.47 17.24 -5.96
N GLY A 81 4.31 16.37 -4.96
CA GLY A 81 3.26 15.36 -4.97
C GLY A 81 3.31 14.42 -6.17
N SER A 82 2.16 13.86 -6.53
CA SER A 82 1.94 13.07 -7.75
C SER A 82 1.79 13.94 -9.01
N GLU A 83 2.22 15.20 -8.98
CA GLU A 83 2.19 16.05 -10.16
C GLU A 83 3.42 15.74 -11.03
N LYS A 84 3.16 15.40 -12.30
CA LYS A 84 4.11 15.02 -13.34
C LYS A 84 5.50 15.60 -13.11
N ASN A 85 6.44 14.76 -12.66
CA ASN A 85 7.85 15.12 -12.74
C ASN A 85 8.17 15.40 -14.21
N HIS A 86 8.51 16.64 -14.51
CA HIS A 86 9.15 17.03 -15.75
C HIS A 86 10.40 16.16 -15.90
N ILE A 87 10.29 15.09 -16.69
CA ILE A 87 11.44 14.46 -17.32
C ILE A 87 12.01 15.55 -18.22
N ARG A 88 13.04 16.24 -17.72
CA ARG A 88 13.96 16.94 -18.62
C ARG A 88 14.68 15.84 -19.36
N GLU A 89 14.33 15.69 -20.63
CA GLU A 89 15.10 14.93 -21.60
C GLU A 89 16.58 15.33 -21.44
N LEU A 90 17.43 14.33 -21.21
CA LEU A 90 18.86 14.39 -21.47
C LEU A 90 19.12 13.60 -22.75
#